data_AF-A0A1L8RFP4-F1
#
_entry.id   AF-A0A1L8RFP4-F1
#
_cell.length_a   1.000
_cell.length_b   1.000
_cell.length_c   1.000
_cell.angle_alpha   90.00
_cell.angle_beta   90.00
_cell.angle_gamma   90.00
#
_symmetry.space_group_name_H-M   'P 1'
#
loop_
_entity.id
_entity.type
_entity.pdbx_description
1 polymer ?
#
loop_
_entity_poly.entity_id
_entity_poly.type
_entity_poly.pdbx_seq_one_letter_code
_entity_poly.pdbx_strand_id
1 'polypeptide(L)' 'MFGSKSELSIQNKEGESMKIIKVLCSNAVMVVAGEKELILVGRGIGFGRKKGEWVNHEGVEKVFQKQE' A
#
# COMPACT_ATOMS: atom_id res chain seq x y z
N MET A 1 -4.26 -29.88 -20.51
CA MET A 1 -4.67 -29.96 -19.10
C MET A 1 -5.12 -28.58 -18.65
N PHE A 2 -6.17 -28.58 -17.85
CA PHE A 2 -6.92 -27.44 -17.32
C PHE A 2 -6.03 -26.41 -16.64
N GLY A 3 -6.37 -25.13 -16.84
CA GLY A 3 -5.61 -24.00 -16.33
C GLY A 3 -5.84 -23.70 -14.85
N SER A 4 -5.00 -22.80 -14.34
CA SER A 4 -5.28 -21.91 -13.23
C SER A 4 -4.77 -20.54 -13.67
N LYS A 5 -5.59 -19.67 -14.29
CA LYS A 5 -6.50 -18.75 -13.59
C LYS A 5 -5.90 -18.20 -12.28
N SER A 6 -4.75 -17.53 -12.36
CA SER A 6 -4.38 -16.53 -11.34
C SER A 6 -3.46 -15.40 -11.84
N GLU A 7 -3.03 -15.41 -13.11
CA GLU A 7 -2.25 -14.31 -13.71
C GLU A 7 -3.09 -13.12 -14.18
N LEU A 8 -4.42 -13.18 -14.02
CA LEU A 8 -5.34 -12.10 -14.36
C LEU A 8 -6.19 -11.76 -13.14
N SER A 9 -6.24 -10.46 -12.84
CA SER A 9 -6.87 -9.77 -11.69
C SER A 9 -6.05 -9.93 -10.41
N ILE A 10 -5.21 -8.98 -9.98
CA ILE A 10 -5.51 -7.55 -9.81
C ILE A 10 -4.22 -6.76 -10.12
N GLN A 11 -4.03 -6.44 -11.40
CA GLN A 11 -3.25 -5.26 -11.78
C GLN A 11 -4.14 -4.05 -11.50
N ASN A 12 -3.96 -3.39 -10.35
CA ASN A 12 -4.14 -1.95 -10.38
C ASN A 12 -3.01 -1.41 -11.24
N LYS A 13 -3.39 -0.77 -12.34
CA LYS A 13 -2.57 -0.40 -13.51
C LYS A 13 -1.50 0.66 -13.26
N GLU A 14 -1.20 0.96 -12.01
CA GLU A 14 -0.22 1.95 -11.64
C GLU A 14 0.69 1.32 -10.59
N GLY A 15 1.89 0.93 -11.03
CA GLY A 15 3.05 0.77 -10.15
C GLY A 15 3.47 2.13 -9.59
N GLU A 16 2.51 2.88 -9.04
CA GLU A 16 2.75 4.08 -8.27
C GLU A 16 3.43 3.64 -6.99
N SER A 17 4.75 3.63 -7.08
CA SER A 17 5.70 3.98 -6.05
C SER A 17 5.05 4.71 -4.85
N MET A 18 4.54 3.96 -3.86
CA MET A 18 3.94 4.50 -2.63
C MET A 18 5.04 4.72 -1.59
N LYS A 19 5.50 5.98 -1.51
CA LYS A 19 6.54 6.37 -0.56
C LYS A 19 5.91 6.71 0.79
N ILE A 20 6.42 6.12 1.86
CA ILE A 20 6.00 6.43 3.23
C ILE A 20 6.35 7.88 3.52
N ILE A 21 5.33 8.70 3.80
CA ILE A 21 5.52 10.05 4.32
C ILE A 21 5.45 10.11 5.84
N LYS A 22 4.74 9.15 6.47
CA LYS A 22 4.66 9.02 7.92
C LYS A 22 4.33 7.58 8.32
N VAL A 23 4.97 7.07 9.36
CA VAL A 23 4.54 5.83 10.04
C VAL A 23 3.58 6.24 11.14
N LEU A 24 2.35 5.70 11.13
CA LEU A 24 1.32 6.03 12.13
C LEU A 24 1.40 5.06 13.31
N CYS A 25 1.56 3.77 13.02
CA CYS A 25 1.84 2.72 13.99
C CYS A 25 2.42 1.49 13.27
N SER A 26 2.66 0.39 14.01
CA SER A 26 3.17 -0.86 13.42
C SER A 26 2.29 -1.42 12.29
N ASN A 27 0.99 -1.11 12.29
CA ASN A 27 0.02 -1.66 11.34
C ASN A 27 -0.59 -0.60 10.39
N ALA A 28 -0.09 0.63 10.43
CA ALA A 28 -0.59 1.69 9.58
C ALA A 28 0.51 2.68 9.16
N VAL A 29 0.55 2.99 7.86
CA VAL A 29 1.46 3.98 7.28
C VAL A 29 0.69 4.95 6.40
N MET A 30 1.19 6.16 6.30
CA MET A 30 0.67 7.20 5.42
C MET A 30 1.62 7.35 4.24
N VAL A 31 1.07 7.35 3.03
CA VAL A 31 1.80 7.42 1.77
C VAL A 31 1.23 8.50 0.88
N VAL A 32 2.01 8.88 -0.12
CA VAL A 32 1.54 9.70 -1.24
C VAL A 32 1.59 8.84 -2.51
N ALA A 33 0.48 8.78 -3.22
CA ALA A 33 0.32 8.13 -4.52
C ALA A 33 -0.19 9.21 -5.50
N GLY A 34 0.69 9.65 -6.42
CA GLY A 34 0.46 10.86 -7.21
C GLY A 34 0.29 12.10 -6.32
N GLU A 35 -0.90 12.69 -6.34
CA GLU A 35 -1.28 13.86 -5.51
C GLU A 35 -2.16 13.47 -4.30
N LYS A 36 -2.45 12.18 -4.10
CA LYS A 36 -3.37 11.71 -3.07
C LYS A 36 -2.61 11.25 -1.83
N GLU A 37 -3.01 11.78 -0.68
CA GLU A 37 -2.61 11.25 0.62
C GLU A 37 -3.48 10.03 0.96
N LEU A 38 -2.83 8.89 1.19
CA LEU A 38 -3.49 7.63 1.51
C LEU A 38 -2.98 7.09 2.86
N ILE A 39 -3.85 6.44 3.60
CA ILE A 39 -3.49 5.61 4.75
C ILE A 39 -3.62 4.15 4.34
N LEU A 40 -2.52 3.41 4.45
CA LEU A 40 -2.47 1.98 4.23
C LEU A 40 -2.47 1.27 5.57
N VAL A 41 -3.36 0.29 5.73
CA VAL A 41 -3.46 -0.55 6.92
C VAL A 41 -3.17 -1.98 6.54
N GLY A 42 -2.38 -2.66 7.35
CA GLY A 42 -2.02 -4.06 7.16
C GLY A 42 -1.10 -4.55 8.27
N ARG A 43 -1.11 -5.86 8.54
CA ARG A 43 -0.30 -6.45 9.61
C ARG A 43 1.19 -6.16 9.44
N GLY A 44 1.78 -5.43 10.38
CA GLY A 44 3.22 -5.13 10.42
C GLY A 44 3.71 -4.16 9.34
N ILE A 45 2.82 -3.53 8.57
CA ILE A 45 3.20 -2.69 7.42
C ILE A 45 4.08 -1.48 7.79
N GLY A 46 4.00 -1.00 9.03
CA GLY A 46 4.82 0.09 9.57
C GLY A 46 5.95 -0.37 10.49
N PHE A 47 6.03 -1.66 10.82
CA PHE A 47 7.04 -2.18 11.75
C PHE A 47 8.45 -2.05 11.15
N GLY A 48 9.34 -1.35 11.87
CA GLY A 48 10.72 -1.11 11.42
C GLY A 48 10.84 -0.22 10.18
N ARG A 49 9.75 0.37 9.70
CA ARG A 49 9.74 1.26 8.53
C ARG A 49 10.01 2.71 8.93
N LYS A 50 10.41 3.53 7.97
CA LYS A 50 10.60 4.98 8.17
C LYS A 50 10.15 5.79 6.96
N LYS A 51 10.01 7.11 7.18
CA LYS A 51 9.73 8.08 6.12
C LYS A 51 10.76 7.93 5.00
N GLY A 52 10.27 7.92 3.77
CA GLY A 52 11.06 7.87 2.55
C GLY A 52 11.26 6.47 1.98
N GLU A 53 10.83 5.42 2.66
CA GLU A 53 10.88 4.05 2.13
C GLU A 53 9.63 3.69 1.33
N TRP A 54 9.74 2.64 0.50
CA TRP A 54 8.67 2.12 -0.34
C TRP A 54 7.80 1.09 0.39
N VAL A 55 6.48 1.19 0.27
CA VAL A 55 5.59 0.19 0.87
C VAL A 55 5.58 -1.10 0.04
N ASN A 56 5.57 -2.26 0.72
CA ASN A 56 5.27 -3.53 0.06
C ASN A 56 3.74 -3.67 -0.03
N HIS A 57 3.21 -3.74 -1.26
CA HIS A 57 1.78 -3.82 -1.53
C HIS A 57 1.14 -5.14 -1.11
N GLU A 58 1.91 -6.23 -0.99
CA GLU A 58 1.39 -7.56 -0.65
C GLU A 58 0.77 -7.63 0.76
N GLY A 59 1.20 -6.75 1.67
CA GLY A 59 0.72 -6.70 3.05
C GLY A 59 -0.43 -5.72 3.29
N VAL A 60 -0.96 -5.07 2.25
CA VAL A 60 -2.02 -4.05 2.40
C VAL A 60 -3.38 -4.74 2.51
N GLU A 61 -4.06 -4.52 3.62
CA GLU A 61 -5.41 -5.03 3.87
C GLU A 61 -6.49 -3.99 3.57
N LYS A 62 -6.22 -2.70 3.88
CA LYS A 62 -7.15 -1.59 3.63
C LYS A 62 -6.40 -0.35 3.17
N VAL A 63 -7.09 0.43 2.33
CA VAL A 63 -6.64 1.73 1.85
C VAL A 63 -7.71 2.76 2.19
N PHE A 64 -7.32 3.84 2.85
CA PHE A 64 -8.19 4.97 3.15
C PHE A 64 -7.67 6.20 2.43
N GLN A 65 -8.59 6.92 1.78
CA GLN A 65 -8.34 8.23 1.22
C GLN A 65 -9.12 9.25 2.05
N LYS A 66 -8.53 10.42 2.27
CA LYS A 66 -9.26 11.55 2.86
C LYS A 66 -10.42 11.93 1.94
N GLN A 67 -11.63 12.01 2.49
CA GLN A 67 -12.78 12.64 1.82
C GLN A 67 -12.79 14.13 2.17
N GLU A 68 -13.10 14.97 1.19
CA GLU A 68 -13.37 16.40 1.40
C GLU A 68 -14.70 16.62 2.12
#